data_AF-A0A496W2G3-F1
#
_entry.id   AF-A0A496W2G3-F1
#
_cell.length_a   1.000
_cell.length_b   1.000
_cell.length_c   1.000
_cell.angle_alpha   90.00
_cell.angle_beta   90.00
_cell.angle_gamma   90.00
#
_symmetry.space_group_name_H-M   'P 1'
#
loop_
_entity.id
_entity.type
_entity.pdbx_description
1 polymer ?
#
loop_
_entity_poly.entity_id
_entity_poly.type
_entity_poly.pdbx_seq_one_letter_code
_entity_poly.pdbx_strand_id
1 'polypeptide(L)'
;MGLERTLLERLDHAQTEADQKSLLETLENNLKELLTTCQEEIKDLPKGYGLLPLNDVFSNSAEPIDEIRKAIREKLKNHESKLAEIQVNVLSVDRSPMFEIKAKLASSRFPLLDTLIFKVSWDKEGHTVLKPSYSYKEKARREMIHNSIKKNLKNLFNTRQGSVMILPESYGLPDFNDIAQFSDPTTAICQAVQDNITQYEPRLTEPIEVEQIPDDNQPLDLQFKITAQLVVGKNKPTSTISFTTATTESGHFSLEE
;
A
#
# COMPACT_ATOMS: atom_id res chain seq x y z
N MET A 1 13.00 33.72 -0.49
CA MET A 1 13.33 33.46 0.92
C MET A 1 12.68 32.14 1.31
N GLY A 2 13.48 31.11 1.61
CA GLY A 2 13.04 29.93 2.36
C GLY A 2 12.39 28.76 1.61
N LEU A 3 13.14 28.05 0.76
CA LEU A 3 12.88 26.63 0.47
C LEU A 3 14.22 25.89 0.45
N GLU A 4 14.97 25.98 1.56
CA GLU A 4 16.22 25.22 1.76
C GLU A 4 15.96 23.72 1.94
N ARG A 5 14.69 23.29 1.90
CA ARG A 5 14.30 21.89 2.07
C ARG A 5 13.86 21.24 0.78
N THR A 6 14.42 20.08 0.47
CA THR A 6 13.97 19.23 -0.65
C THR A 6 12.49 18.87 -0.49
N LEU A 7 11.79 18.51 -1.58
CA LEU A 7 10.37 18.12 -1.48
C LEU A 7 10.16 16.94 -0.54
N LEU A 8 11.14 16.04 -0.49
CA LEU A 8 11.17 14.89 0.40
C LEU A 8 11.39 15.28 1.87
N GLU A 9 12.12 16.37 2.14
CA GLU A 9 12.18 16.96 3.48
C GLU A 9 10.88 17.62 3.89
N ARG A 10 10.18 18.26 2.96
CA ARG A 10 8.84 18.81 3.21
C ARG A 10 7.82 17.71 3.48
N LEU A 11 7.96 16.56 2.83
CA LEU A 11 7.15 15.38 3.10
C LEU A 11 7.24 14.98 4.57
N ASP A 12 8.44 14.88 5.16
CA ASP A 12 8.65 14.57 6.58
C ASP A 12 8.04 15.59 7.56
N HIS A 13 7.68 16.78 7.08
CA HIS A 13 6.99 17.80 7.88
C HIS A 13 5.47 17.87 7.63
N ALA A 14 4.94 17.11 6.67
CA ALA A 14 3.51 17.07 6.39
C ALA A 14 2.72 16.60 7.61
N GLN A 15 1.65 17.34 7.95
CA GLN A 15 0.81 17.02 9.11
C GLN A 15 -0.52 16.38 8.72
N THR A 16 -0.98 16.56 7.48
CA THR A 16 -2.25 16.02 6.99
C THR A 16 -2.09 15.16 5.73
N GLU A 17 -3.08 14.30 5.47
CA GLU A 17 -3.14 13.48 4.24
C GLU A 17 -3.26 14.35 2.98
N ALA A 18 -3.94 15.50 3.09
CA ALA A 18 -4.06 16.48 2.01
C ALA A 18 -2.70 17.12 1.67
N ASP A 19 -1.92 17.51 2.69
CA ASP A 19 -0.57 18.05 2.50
C ASP A 19 0.33 17.03 1.82
N GLN A 20 0.26 15.78 2.28
CA GLN A 20 1.06 14.69 1.74
C GLN A 20 0.71 14.39 0.28
N LYS A 21 -0.58 14.38 -0.08
CA LYS A 21 -1.03 14.20 -1.46
C LYS A 21 -0.53 15.31 -2.37
N SER A 22 -0.65 16.57 -1.93
CA SER A 22 -0.16 17.73 -2.69
C SER A 22 1.36 17.69 -2.88
N LEU A 23 2.11 17.26 -1.85
CA LEU A 23 3.57 17.12 -1.94
C LEU A 23 3.99 15.98 -2.88
N LEU A 24 3.27 14.86 -2.90
CA LEU A 24 3.50 13.77 -3.86
C LEU A 24 3.20 14.18 -5.30
N GLU A 25 2.14 14.96 -5.53
CA GLU A 25 1.81 15.55 -6.84
C GLU A 25 2.88 16.56 -7.28
N THR A 26 3.42 17.34 -6.33
CA THR A 26 4.53 18.27 -6.62
C THR A 26 5.81 17.51 -6.98
N LEU A 27 6.11 16.42 -6.27
CA LEU A 27 7.23 15.53 -6.59
C LEU A 27 7.08 14.91 -7.98
N GLU A 28 5.87 14.48 -8.34
CA GLU A 28 5.56 13.96 -9.67
C GLU A 28 5.86 14.97 -10.77
N ASN A 29 5.41 16.22 -10.60
CA ASN A 29 5.65 17.29 -11.57
C ASN A 29 7.14 17.62 -11.70
N ASN A 30 7.85 17.76 -10.58
CA ASN A 30 9.29 18.05 -10.59
C ASN A 30 10.09 16.94 -11.26
N LEU A 31 9.76 15.66 -10.99
CA LEU A 31 10.39 14.52 -11.66
C LEU A 31 10.10 14.51 -13.15
N LYS A 32 8.86 14.85 -13.55
CA LYS A 32 8.48 14.96 -14.96
C LYS A 32 9.28 16.06 -15.68
N GLU A 33 9.44 17.23 -15.06
CA GLU A 33 10.26 18.33 -15.60
C GLU A 33 11.74 17.93 -15.74
N LEU A 34 12.31 17.32 -14.69
CA LEU A 34 13.70 16.85 -14.69
C LEU A 34 13.95 15.82 -15.80
N LEU A 35 13.06 14.84 -15.93
CA LEU A 35 13.17 13.80 -16.97
C LEU A 35 12.95 14.35 -18.39
N THR A 36 12.10 15.37 -18.54
CA THR A 36 11.93 16.08 -19.82
C THR A 36 13.21 16.84 -20.17
N THR A 37 13.84 17.50 -19.20
CA THR A 37 15.13 18.17 -19.40
C THR A 37 16.24 17.18 -19.76
N CYS A 38 16.28 16.00 -19.12
CA CYS A 38 17.21 14.93 -19.53
C CYS A 38 17.01 14.54 -20.99
N GLN A 39 15.76 14.41 -21.43
CA GLN A 39 15.44 14.04 -22.80
C GLN A 39 15.90 15.11 -23.81
N GLU A 40 15.77 16.39 -23.48
CA GLU A 40 16.25 17.50 -24.32
C GLU A 40 17.78 17.53 -24.41
N GLU A 41 18.50 17.37 -23.31
CA GLU A 41 19.96 17.30 -23.32
C GLU A 41 20.50 16.07 -24.07
N ILE A 42 19.77 14.94 -24.02
CA ILE A 42 20.10 13.75 -24.82
C ILE A 42 19.91 14.04 -26.32
N LYS A 43 18.96 14.90 -26.72
CA LYS A 43 18.78 15.33 -28.12
C LYS A 43 19.90 16.26 -28.61
N ASP A 44 20.56 16.99 -27.71
CA ASP A 44 21.60 17.99 -28.01
C ASP A 44 23.04 17.44 -28.00
N LEU A 45 23.24 16.16 -27.71
CA LEU A 45 24.55 15.50 -27.85
C LEU A 45 25.05 15.60 -29.32
N PRO A 46 26.34 15.94 -29.55
CA PRO A 46 26.86 16.21 -30.89
C PRO A 46 26.72 15.00 -31.83
N LYS A 47 26.16 15.26 -33.01
CA LYS A 47 25.84 14.29 -34.07
C LYS A 47 27.10 13.59 -34.60
N GLY A 48 27.41 12.42 -34.03
CA GLY A 48 27.80 11.22 -34.79
C GLY A 48 26.60 10.31 -35.10
N TYR A 49 25.45 10.57 -34.48
CA TYR A 49 24.20 9.80 -34.57
C TYR A 49 23.03 10.73 -34.92
N GLY A 50 23.17 11.48 -36.02
CA GLY A 50 22.12 12.36 -36.53
C GLY A 50 21.07 11.57 -37.29
N LEU A 51 19.84 11.58 -36.78
CA LEU A 51 18.63 11.07 -37.43
C LEU A 51 18.74 9.65 -37.96
N LEU A 52 18.78 8.72 -37.03
CA LEU A 52 18.08 7.48 -37.27
C LEU A 52 16.83 7.47 -36.36
N PRO A 53 15.69 6.94 -36.84
CA PRO A 53 14.52 6.72 -35.98
C PRO A 53 14.98 6.01 -34.71
N LEU A 54 14.31 6.22 -33.57
CA LEU A 54 14.67 5.61 -32.26
C LEU A 54 15.12 4.13 -32.38
N ASN A 55 14.65 3.40 -33.37
CA ASN A 55 15.10 2.06 -33.78
C ASN A 55 16.62 1.83 -33.94
N ASP A 56 17.43 2.77 -34.42
CA ASP A 56 18.85 2.44 -34.75
C ASP A 56 19.86 2.80 -33.63
N VAL A 57 19.48 3.62 -32.65
CA VAL A 57 20.28 3.79 -31.41
C VAL A 57 20.26 2.51 -30.58
N PHE A 58 19.22 1.69 -30.74
CA PHE A 58 19.02 0.45 -30.01
C PHE A 58 19.41 -0.81 -30.80
N SER A 59 20.05 -0.61 -31.95
CA SER A 59 20.56 -1.70 -32.78
C SER A 59 22.06 -1.89 -32.50
N ASN A 60 22.37 -2.83 -31.59
CA ASN A 60 23.67 -3.49 -31.41
C ASN A 60 24.79 -2.88 -30.53
N SER A 61 24.54 -1.99 -29.56
CA SER A 61 25.49 -1.86 -28.43
C SER A 61 24.79 -1.57 -27.11
N ALA A 62 25.36 -2.09 -26.01
CA ALA A 62 24.87 -1.90 -24.65
C ALA A 62 25.14 -0.48 -24.08
N GLU A 63 25.97 0.31 -24.78
CA GLU A 63 26.53 1.58 -24.30
C GLU A 63 25.51 2.74 -24.19
N PRO A 64 24.58 2.98 -25.14
CA PRO A 64 23.67 4.13 -25.08
C PRO A 64 22.64 4.02 -23.96
N ILE A 65 22.19 2.81 -23.64
CA ILE A 65 21.22 2.56 -22.57
C ILE A 65 21.86 2.82 -21.21
N ASP A 66 23.13 2.43 -21.04
CA ASP A 66 23.86 2.65 -19.80
C ASP A 66 24.23 4.12 -19.57
N GLU A 67 24.49 4.88 -20.64
CA GLU A 67 24.64 6.34 -20.56
C GLU A 67 23.34 7.04 -20.13
N ILE A 68 22.20 6.66 -20.69
CA ILE A 68 20.88 7.20 -20.30
C ILE A 68 20.57 6.85 -18.84
N ARG A 69 20.81 5.60 -18.43
CA ARG A 69 20.65 5.17 -17.03
C ARG A 69 21.52 5.99 -16.09
N LYS A 70 22.78 6.22 -16.45
CA LYS A 70 23.73 6.99 -15.66
C LYS A 70 23.32 8.46 -15.55
N ALA A 71 22.94 9.09 -16.66
CA ALA A 71 22.51 10.49 -16.70
C ALA A 71 21.26 10.73 -15.84
N ILE A 72 20.24 9.86 -15.97
CA ILE A 72 19.03 9.93 -15.14
C ILE A 72 19.38 9.73 -13.66
N ARG A 73 20.22 8.75 -13.33
CA ARG A 73 20.62 8.46 -11.94
C ARG A 73 21.39 9.62 -11.31
N GLU A 74 22.35 10.20 -12.02
CA GLU A 74 23.14 11.33 -11.53
C GLU A 74 22.28 12.57 -11.30
N LYS A 75 21.39 12.90 -12.25
CA LYS A 75 20.49 14.05 -12.09
C LYS A 75 19.51 13.88 -10.93
N LEU A 76 18.92 12.70 -10.76
CA LEU A 76 18.02 12.40 -9.64
C LEU A 76 18.76 12.51 -8.30
N LYS A 77 19.99 11.97 -8.21
CA LYS A 77 20.82 12.05 -7.00
C LYS A 77 21.22 13.50 -6.67
N ASN A 78 21.48 14.32 -7.69
CA ASN A 78 21.89 15.72 -7.50
C ASN A 78 20.72 16.64 -7.10
N HIS A 79 19.50 16.35 -7.53
CA HIS A 79 18.32 17.16 -7.23
C HIS A 79 17.59 16.72 -5.95
N GLU A 80 17.67 15.43 -5.57
CA GLU A 80 16.92 14.89 -4.43
C GLU A 80 17.82 14.04 -3.51
N SER A 81 18.37 14.69 -2.47
CA SER A 81 19.32 14.10 -1.51
C SER A 81 18.76 12.92 -0.70
N LYS A 82 17.44 12.80 -0.58
CA LYS A 82 16.75 11.72 0.14
C LYS A 82 16.43 10.49 -0.71
N LEU A 83 16.68 10.54 -2.02
CA LEU A 83 16.58 9.36 -2.88
C LEU A 83 17.87 8.54 -2.75
N ALA A 84 17.75 7.38 -2.13
CA ALA A 84 18.79 6.37 -2.04
C ALA A 84 18.51 5.22 -3.01
N GLU A 85 19.54 4.41 -3.30
CA GLU A 85 19.39 3.17 -4.09
C GLU A 85 18.59 3.34 -5.40
N ILE A 86 18.83 4.44 -6.14
CA ILE A 86 18.16 4.68 -7.43
C ILE A 86 18.59 3.61 -8.45
N GLN A 87 17.62 2.84 -8.92
CA GLN A 87 17.72 1.84 -9.98
C GLN A 87 16.89 2.28 -11.18
N VAL A 88 17.46 2.20 -12.38
CA VAL A 88 16.78 2.53 -13.63
C VAL A 88 16.75 1.27 -14.50
N ASN A 89 15.60 0.62 -14.56
CA ASN A 89 15.38 -0.56 -15.38
C ASN A 89 14.79 -0.12 -16.73
N VAL A 90 15.24 -0.75 -17.82
CA VAL A 90 14.64 -0.51 -19.15
C VAL A 90 13.65 -1.64 -19.38
N LEU A 91 12.37 -1.30 -19.53
CA LEU A 91 11.28 -2.25 -19.73
C LEU A 91 11.04 -2.55 -21.21
N SER A 92 11.17 -1.54 -22.08
CA SER A 92 11.12 -1.72 -23.53
C SER A 92 12.01 -0.70 -24.22
N VAL A 93 12.57 -1.12 -25.36
CA VAL A 93 13.49 -0.33 -26.18
C VAL A 93 12.92 -0.10 -27.59
N ASP A 94 11.63 -0.39 -27.76
CA ASP A 94 10.90 -0.31 -29.02
C ASP A 94 10.49 1.13 -29.35
N ARG A 95 9.48 1.32 -30.21
CA ARG A 95 9.05 2.64 -30.73
C ARG A 95 8.69 3.66 -29.65
N SER A 96 8.44 3.23 -28.41
CA SER A 96 8.20 4.10 -27.26
C SER A 96 8.97 3.54 -26.06
N PRO A 97 10.25 3.91 -25.88
CA PRO A 97 11.07 3.32 -24.85
C PRO A 97 10.44 3.55 -23.47
N MET A 98 10.39 2.49 -22.69
CA MET A 98 9.78 2.49 -21.37
C MET A 98 10.85 2.16 -20.33
N PHE A 99 10.90 2.99 -19.29
CA PHE A 99 11.82 2.85 -18.17
C PHE A 99 11.04 2.69 -16.87
N GLU A 100 11.63 2.00 -15.92
CA GLU A 100 11.15 1.91 -14.56
C GLU A 100 12.24 2.43 -13.63
N ILE A 101 11.95 3.53 -12.94
CA ILE A 101 12.84 4.13 -11.96
C ILE A 101 12.35 3.67 -10.60
N LYS A 102 13.17 2.89 -9.88
CA LYS A 102 12.96 2.56 -8.47
C LYS A 102 13.93 3.36 -7.63
N ALA A 103 13.46 4.01 -6.58
CA ALA A 103 14.34 4.71 -5.65
C ALA A 103 13.84 4.48 -4.24
N LYS A 104 14.74 4.14 -3.32
CA LYS A 104 14.40 4.11 -1.90
C LYS A 104 14.33 5.52 -1.35
N LEU A 105 13.35 5.77 -0.49
CA LEU A 105 13.25 7.03 0.19
C LEU A 105 13.74 6.90 1.62
N ALA A 106 14.72 7.73 1.99
CA ALA A 106 15.13 7.90 3.37
C ALA A 106 14.17 8.88 4.07
N SER A 107 12.97 8.41 4.45
CA SER A 107 11.99 9.15 5.25
C SER A 107 11.88 8.53 6.65
N SER A 108 12.06 9.35 7.69
CA SER A 108 11.89 8.91 9.08
C SER A 108 10.42 8.92 9.51
N ARG A 109 9.58 9.75 8.89
CA ARG A 109 8.16 9.90 9.26
C ARG A 109 7.23 8.95 8.51
N PHE A 110 7.60 8.55 7.30
CA PHE A 110 6.82 7.64 6.46
C PHE A 110 7.63 6.38 6.14
N PRO A 111 7.90 5.50 7.13
CA PRO A 111 8.69 4.29 6.94
C PRO A 111 8.07 3.31 5.93
N LEU A 112 6.77 3.46 5.63
CA LEU A 112 6.04 2.68 4.63
C LEU A 112 6.27 3.18 3.19
N LEU A 113 6.82 4.39 3.02
CA LEU A 113 7.27 4.92 1.73
C LEU A 113 8.71 4.50 1.54
N ASP A 114 8.93 3.19 1.58
CA ASP A 114 10.27 2.62 1.45
C ASP A 114 10.82 2.81 0.03
N THR A 115 9.97 2.69 -0.98
CA THR A 115 10.36 2.68 -2.39
C THR A 115 9.35 3.44 -3.27
N LEU A 116 9.87 4.42 -4.00
CA LEU A 116 9.18 5.08 -5.10
C LEU A 116 9.45 4.30 -6.39
N ILE A 117 8.39 3.93 -7.12
CA ILE A 117 8.50 3.32 -8.45
C ILE A 117 7.80 4.22 -9.45
N PHE A 118 8.52 4.65 -10.49
CA PHE A 118 7.98 5.45 -11.58
C PHE A 118 8.16 4.71 -12.89
N LYS A 119 7.06 4.46 -13.60
CA LYS A 119 7.13 4.02 -14.99
C LYS A 119 7.18 5.26 -15.87
N VAL A 120 8.24 5.40 -16.64
CA VAL A 120 8.48 6.53 -17.54
C VAL A 120 8.38 6.02 -18.96
N SER A 121 7.64 6.72 -19.81
CA SER A 121 7.57 6.44 -21.25
C SER A 121 7.51 7.75 -22.01
N TRP A 122 8.00 7.77 -23.24
CA TRP A 122 7.78 8.91 -24.14
C TRP A 122 6.62 8.61 -25.08
N ASP A 123 5.69 9.55 -25.20
CA ASP A 123 4.62 9.45 -26.19
C ASP A 123 5.13 9.71 -27.61
N LYS A 124 4.25 9.60 -28.61
CA LYS A 124 4.60 9.80 -30.03
C LYS A 124 5.04 11.23 -30.36
N GLU A 125 4.68 12.19 -29.51
CA GLU A 125 5.03 13.60 -29.64
C GLU A 125 6.34 13.92 -28.88
N GLY A 126 6.89 12.93 -28.17
CA GLY A 126 8.11 13.05 -27.40
C GLY A 126 7.90 13.64 -26.01
N HIS A 127 6.67 13.69 -25.48
CA HIS A 127 6.43 14.12 -24.12
C HIS A 127 6.72 13.00 -23.12
N THR A 128 7.31 13.37 -21.99
CA THR A 128 7.50 12.45 -20.86
C THR A 128 6.15 12.15 -20.21
N VAL A 129 5.74 10.89 -20.30
CA VAL A 129 4.60 10.32 -19.59
C VAL A 129 5.15 9.59 -18.36
N LEU A 130 4.87 10.14 -17.19
CA LEU A 130 5.16 9.51 -15.90
C LEU A 130 3.91 8.79 -15.40
N LYS A 131 4.04 7.52 -15.07
CA LYS A 131 3.02 6.74 -14.35
C LYS A 131 3.60 6.33 -13.02
N PRO A 132 3.30 7.06 -11.93
CA PRO A 132 3.78 6.69 -10.63
C PRO A 132 3.07 5.42 -10.13
N SER A 133 3.85 4.51 -9.59
CA SER A 133 3.40 3.32 -8.87
C SER A 133 4.00 3.36 -7.47
N TYR A 134 3.42 4.17 -6.58
CA TYR A 134 3.93 4.30 -5.22
C TYR A 134 3.66 3.01 -4.41
N SER A 135 4.72 2.36 -3.90
CA SER A 135 4.60 1.27 -2.90
C SER A 135 3.85 1.77 -1.66
N TYR A 136 4.13 3.00 -1.24
CA TYR A 136 3.49 3.65 -0.09
C TYR A 136 1.98 3.78 -0.17
N LYS A 137 1.42 4.26 -1.29
CA LYS A 137 -0.04 4.40 -1.41
C LYS A 137 -0.72 3.05 -1.26
N GLU A 138 -0.03 1.95 -1.57
CA GLU A 138 -0.57 0.62 -1.38
C GLU A 138 -0.33 0.09 0.03
N LYS A 139 0.90 0.19 0.55
CA LYS A 139 1.25 -0.31 1.89
C LYS A 139 0.58 0.49 3.00
N ALA A 140 0.64 1.82 2.96
CA ALA A 140 -0.05 2.69 3.92
C ALA A 140 -1.57 2.56 3.83
N ARG A 141 -2.15 2.47 2.62
CA ARG A 141 -3.57 2.22 2.46
C ARG A 141 -3.98 0.86 3.03
N ARG A 142 -3.17 -0.19 2.80
CA ARG A 142 -3.40 -1.51 3.39
C ARG A 142 -3.38 -1.44 4.91
N GLU A 143 -2.39 -0.78 5.50
CA GLU A 143 -2.30 -0.64 6.96
C GLU A 143 -3.44 0.21 7.54
N MET A 144 -3.85 1.27 6.86
CA MET A 144 -5.03 2.06 7.24
C MET A 144 -6.32 1.23 7.18
N ILE A 145 -6.51 0.44 6.11
CA ILE A 145 -7.64 -0.46 5.98
C ILE A 145 -7.58 -1.54 7.07
N HIS A 146 -6.41 -2.12 7.31
CA HIS A 146 -6.15 -3.11 8.34
C HIS A 146 -6.56 -2.59 9.73
N ASN A 147 -6.05 -1.42 10.11
CA ASN A 147 -6.38 -0.76 11.38
C ASN A 147 -7.86 -0.39 11.48
N SER A 148 -8.49 0.00 10.36
CA SER A 148 -9.92 0.28 10.31
C SER A 148 -10.77 -0.98 10.49
N ILE A 149 -10.39 -2.09 9.88
CA ILE A 149 -11.05 -3.39 10.04
C ILE A 149 -10.89 -3.87 11.48
N LYS A 150 -9.65 -3.86 12.00
CA LYS A 150 -9.35 -4.20 13.39
C LYS A 150 -10.22 -3.41 14.37
N LYS A 151 -10.37 -2.09 14.16
CA LYS A 151 -11.24 -1.24 14.97
C LYS A 151 -12.71 -1.64 14.85
N ASN A 152 -13.19 -1.93 13.64
CA ASN A 152 -14.57 -2.34 13.41
C ASN A 152 -14.88 -3.68 14.08
N LEU A 153 -14.03 -4.69 13.87
CA LEU A 153 -14.14 -6.00 14.50
C LEU A 153 -14.11 -5.88 16.03
N LYS A 154 -13.24 -5.03 16.59
CA LYS A 154 -13.22 -4.77 18.03
C LYS A 154 -14.57 -4.23 18.51
N ASN A 155 -15.15 -3.26 17.81
CA ASN A 155 -16.45 -2.72 18.19
C ASN A 155 -17.55 -3.76 18.08
N LEU A 156 -17.52 -4.57 17.03
CA LEU A 156 -18.49 -5.62 16.76
C LEU A 156 -18.48 -6.68 17.85
N PHE A 157 -17.31 -7.22 18.19
CA PHE A 157 -17.17 -8.30 19.17
C PHE A 157 -17.38 -7.84 20.62
N ASN A 158 -17.13 -6.56 20.91
CA ASN A 158 -17.41 -5.98 22.21
C ASN A 158 -18.84 -5.41 22.33
N THR A 159 -19.67 -5.55 21.29
CA THR A 159 -21.08 -5.21 21.39
C THR A 159 -21.88 -6.46 21.66
N ARG A 160 -22.66 -6.45 22.75
CA ARG A 160 -23.61 -7.53 23.07
C ARG A 160 -24.83 -7.43 22.16
N GLN A 161 -25.22 -8.53 21.53
CA GLN A 161 -26.47 -8.68 20.79
C GLN A 161 -27.66 -8.23 21.66
N GLY A 162 -28.62 -7.52 21.06
CA GLY A 162 -29.73 -6.87 21.75
C GLY A 162 -29.43 -5.46 22.30
N SER A 163 -28.17 -5.03 22.36
CA SER A 163 -27.81 -3.72 22.92
C SER A 163 -27.98 -2.56 21.93
N VAL A 164 -28.03 -2.84 20.63
CA VAL A 164 -28.21 -1.82 19.58
C VAL A 164 -29.68 -1.75 19.19
N MET A 165 -30.35 -0.64 19.52
CA MET A 165 -31.81 -0.49 19.34
C MET A 165 -32.30 -0.65 17.88
N ILE A 166 -31.46 -0.29 16.90
CA ILE A 166 -31.83 -0.33 15.48
C ILE A 166 -31.67 -1.75 14.90
N LEU A 167 -30.78 -2.56 15.47
CA LEU A 167 -30.45 -3.92 15.02
C LEU A 167 -30.30 -4.86 16.23
N PRO A 168 -31.37 -5.05 17.04
CA PRO A 168 -31.26 -5.78 18.29
C PRO A 168 -30.91 -7.25 18.05
N GLU A 169 -31.52 -7.88 17.05
CA GLU A 169 -31.36 -9.32 16.80
C GLU A 169 -30.11 -9.66 15.99
N SER A 170 -29.52 -8.71 15.27
CA SER A 170 -28.53 -9.05 14.24
C SER A 170 -27.15 -8.45 14.47
N TYR A 171 -26.97 -7.48 15.37
CA TYR A 171 -25.66 -6.82 15.56
C TYR A 171 -25.03 -7.15 16.92
N GLY A 172 -23.78 -7.61 16.88
CA GLY A 172 -23.00 -7.95 18.06
C GLY A 172 -23.00 -9.45 18.33
N LEU A 173 -22.23 -9.85 19.34
CA LEU A 173 -22.13 -11.25 19.75
C LEU A 173 -23.21 -11.60 20.79
N PRO A 174 -23.79 -12.82 20.71
CA PRO A 174 -24.67 -13.31 21.76
C PRO A 174 -23.92 -13.39 23.10
N ASP A 175 -24.64 -13.26 24.21
CA ASP A 175 -24.04 -13.44 25.53
C ASP A 175 -23.63 -14.90 25.71
N PHE A 176 -22.51 -15.12 26.38
CA PHE A 176 -22.05 -16.46 26.76
C PHE A 176 -23.14 -17.24 27.53
N ASN A 177 -23.95 -16.57 28.36
CA ASN A 177 -25.06 -17.23 29.06
C ASN A 177 -26.14 -17.78 28.11
N ASP A 178 -26.34 -17.12 26.96
CA ASP A 178 -27.28 -17.56 25.93
C ASP A 178 -26.67 -18.73 25.13
N ILE A 179 -25.34 -18.70 24.94
CA ILE A 179 -24.62 -19.71 24.14
C ILE A 179 -24.35 -20.99 24.94
N ALA A 180 -24.16 -20.90 26.26
CA ALA A 180 -23.94 -22.05 27.13
C ALA A 180 -25.11 -23.06 27.14
N GLN A 181 -26.27 -22.67 26.58
CA GLN A 181 -27.44 -23.52 26.43
C GLN A 181 -27.38 -24.45 25.20
N PHE A 182 -26.44 -24.21 24.27
CA PHE A 182 -26.24 -25.08 23.11
C PHE A 182 -25.43 -26.33 23.47
N SER A 183 -25.61 -27.40 22.68
CA SER A 183 -24.84 -28.65 22.84
C SER A 183 -23.35 -28.50 22.51
N ASP A 184 -23.01 -27.50 21.69
CA ASP A 184 -21.63 -27.13 21.35
C ASP A 184 -21.49 -25.59 21.38
N PRO A 185 -21.23 -25.02 22.57
CA PRO A 185 -21.10 -23.58 22.75
C PRO A 185 -19.96 -22.96 21.93
N THR A 186 -18.85 -23.68 21.77
CA THR A 186 -17.70 -23.26 20.96
C THR A 186 -18.08 -23.06 19.51
N THR A 187 -18.70 -24.07 18.89
CA THR A 187 -19.09 -23.97 17.48
C THR A 187 -20.12 -22.87 17.28
N ALA A 188 -21.06 -22.71 18.23
CA ALA A 188 -22.07 -21.66 18.19
C ALA A 188 -21.45 -20.24 18.23
N ILE A 189 -20.46 -19.98 19.09
CA ILE A 189 -19.79 -18.66 19.13
C ILE A 189 -18.94 -18.42 17.87
N CYS A 190 -18.23 -19.43 17.36
CA CYS A 190 -17.46 -19.30 16.12
C CYS A 190 -18.37 -18.94 14.94
N GLN A 191 -19.53 -19.60 14.84
CA GLN A 191 -20.53 -19.29 13.81
C GLN A 191 -21.07 -17.87 13.98
N ALA A 192 -21.41 -17.46 15.20
CA ALA A 192 -21.89 -16.10 15.47
C ALA A 192 -20.86 -15.03 15.10
N VAL A 193 -19.57 -15.27 15.35
CA VAL A 193 -18.47 -14.40 14.93
C VAL A 193 -18.40 -14.34 13.40
N GLN A 194 -18.42 -15.48 12.71
CA GLN A 194 -18.39 -15.56 11.26
C GLN A 194 -19.56 -14.80 10.62
N ASP A 195 -20.78 -15.01 11.11
CA ASP A 195 -22.00 -14.36 10.62
C ASP A 195 -21.93 -12.83 10.80
N ASN A 196 -21.46 -12.38 11.97
CA ASN A 196 -21.26 -10.96 12.25
C ASN A 196 -20.22 -10.32 11.31
N ILE A 197 -19.08 -10.97 11.07
CA ILE A 197 -18.06 -10.46 10.14
C ILE A 197 -18.65 -10.38 8.73
N THR A 198 -19.31 -11.44 8.27
CA THR A 198 -19.91 -11.54 6.95
C THR A 198 -20.93 -10.43 6.70
N GLN A 199 -21.73 -10.09 7.73
CA GLN A 199 -22.78 -9.08 7.62
C GLN A 199 -22.27 -7.64 7.75
N TYR A 200 -21.29 -7.38 8.63
CA TYR A 200 -20.92 -6.01 9.03
C TYR A 200 -19.49 -5.59 8.67
N GLU A 201 -18.69 -6.47 8.07
CA GLU A 201 -17.36 -6.14 7.55
C GLU A 201 -17.21 -6.56 6.08
N PRO A 202 -17.88 -5.87 5.13
CA PRO A 202 -17.91 -6.25 3.71
C PRO A 202 -16.56 -6.14 2.99
N ARG A 203 -15.52 -5.60 3.65
CA ARG A 203 -14.15 -5.57 3.13
C ARG A 203 -13.44 -6.91 3.31
N LEU A 204 -13.91 -7.73 4.26
CA LEU A 204 -13.50 -9.12 4.43
C LEU A 204 -14.46 -9.99 3.63
N THR A 205 -13.90 -10.83 2.76
CA THR A 205 -14.67 -11.69 1.86
C THR A 205 -14.32 -13.15 2.08
N GLU A 206 -15.20 -14.01 1.58
CA GLU A 206 -15.04 -15.46 1.66
C GLU A 206 -13.73 -15.97 1.02
N PRO A 207 -13.14 -17.06 1.54
CA PRO A 207 -13.57 -17.74 2.77
C PRO A 207 -13.25 -16.93 4.03
N ILE A 208 -14.22 -16.82 4.95
CA ILE A 208 -14.03 -16.33 6.33
C ILE A 208 -14.02 -17.55 7.24
N GLU A 209 -12.87 -17.83 7.84
CA GLU A 209 -12.65 -18.97 8.73
C GLU A 209 -12.47 -18.47 10.17
N VAL A 210 -13.20 -19.06 11.12
CA VAL A 210 -13.11 -18.74 12.54
C VAL A 210 -12.81 -20.03 13.30
N GLU A 211 -11.64 -20.10 13.92
CA GLU A 211 -11.17 -21.25 14.66
C GLU A 211 -10.99 -20.88 16.14
N GLN A 212 -11.52 -21.69 17.07
CA GLN A 212 -11.18 -21.53 18.48
C GLN A 212 -9.74 -21.97 18.71
N ILE A 213 -8.95 -21.13 19.37
CA ILE A 213 -7.65 -21.49 19.91
C ILE A 213 -7.85 -21.83 21.40
N PRO A 214 -7.68 -23.10 21.81
CA PRO A 214 -7.73 -23.46 23.22
C PRO A 214 -6.45 -22.98 23.94
N ASP A 215 -6.61 -22.38 25.12
CA ASP A 215 -5.51 -22.11 26.04
C ASP A 215 -5.64 -23.03 27.27
N ASP A 216 -4.72 -23.99 27.38
CA ASP A 216 -4.68 -24.95 28.50
C ASP A 216 -4.42 -24.26 29.86
N ASN A 217 -3.80 -23.08 29.87
CA ASN A 217 -3.54 -22.31 31.08
C ASN A 217 -4.73 -21.41 31.47
N GLN A 218 -5.54 -21.03 30.48
CA GLN A 218 -6.71 -20.16 30.64
C GLN A 218 -7.93 -20.76 29.92
N PRO A 219 -8.45 -21.92 30.39
CA PRO A 219 -9.51 -22.66 29.69
C PRO A 219 -10.86 -21.92 29.63
N LEU A 220 -11.00 -20.81 30.36
CA LEU A 220 -12.18 -19.94 30.33
C LEU A 220 -12.02 -18.75 29.37
N ASP A 221 -10.79 -18.48 28.90
CA ASP A 221 -10.56 -17.40 27.96
C ASP A 221 -10.87 -17.88 26.55
N LEU A 222 -11.84 -17.22 25.93
CA LEU A 222 -12.23 -17.49 24.55
C LEU A 222 -11.24 -16.77 23.63
N GLN A 223 -10.43 -17.57 22.94
CA GLN A 223 -9.52 -17.10 21.92
C GLN A 223 -9.96 -17.66 20.56
N PHE A 224 -10.02 -16.78 19.56
CA PHE A 224 -10.37 -17.14 18.19
C PHE A 224 -9.35 -16.61 17.21
N LYS A 225 -8.99 -17.44 16.25
CA LYS A 225 -8.28 -17.03 15.04
C LYS A 225 -9.29 -16.81 13.92
N ILE A 226 -9.25 -15.62 13.34
CA ILE A 226 -10.08 -15.22 12.22
C ILE A 226 -9.17 -15.11 11.01
N THR A 227 -9.44 -15.87 9.96
CA THR A 227 -8.72 -15.80 8.68
C THR A 227 -9.70 -15.42 7.58
N ALA A 228 -9.39 -14.40 6.79
CA ALA A 228 -10.29 -13.92 5.74
C ALA A 228 -9.53 -13.37 4.52
N GLN A 229 -10.24 -13.16 3.42
CA GLN A 229 -9.70 -12.46 2.25
C GLN A 229 -10.00 -10.96 2.31
N LEU A 230 -8.97 -10.13 2.13
CA LEU A 230 -9.11 -8.67 2.13
C LEU A 230 -9.15 -8.12 0.71
N VAL A 231 -10.21 -7.35 0.40
CA VAL A 231 -10.33 -6.64 -0.89
C VAL A 231 -9.82 -5.21 -0.79
N VAL A 232 -8.70 -4.91 -1.45
CA VAL A 232 -8.09 -3.56 -1.49
C VAL A 232 -8.29 -2.93 -2.87
N GLY A 233 -9.49 -2.39 -3.11
CA GLY A 233 -9.82 -1.67 -4.35
C GLY A 233 -10.43 -2.54 -5.44
N LYS A 234 -10.86 -1.89 -6.55
CA LYS A 234 -11.84 -2.46 -7.49
C LYS A 234 -11.36 -3.65 -8.34
N ASN A 235 -10.06 -3.95 -8.43
CA ASN A 235 -9.49 -4.96 -9.35
C ASN A 235 -8.18 -5.60 -8.81
N LYS A 236 -7.97 -5.67 -7.49
CA LYS A 236 -6.71 -6.18 -6.93
C LYS A 236 -6.87 -7.58 -6.36
N PRO A 237 -5.80 -8.41 -6.38
CA PRO A 237 -5.83 -9.72 -5.76
C PRO A 237 -6.17 -9.57 -4.27
N THR A 238 -7.08 -10.43 -3.81
CA THR A 238 -7.38 -10.58 -2.39
C THR A 238 -6.12 -11.03 -1.66
N SER A 239 -5.81 -10.39 -0.54
CA SER A 239 -4.73 -10.80 0.36
C SER A 239 -5.34 -11.47 1.58
N THR A 240 -4.81 -12.63 1.97
CA THR A 240 -5.20 -13.26 3.23
C THR A 240 -4.76 -12.38 4.41
N ILE A 241 -5.68 -12.14 5.33
CA ILE A 241 -5.48 -11.44 6.59
C ILE A 241 -5.90 -12.36 7.73
N SER A 242 -5.16 -12.33 8.83
CA SER A 242 -5.48 -13.06 10.04
C SER A 242 -5.51 -12.14 11.25
N PHE A 243 -6.47 -12.35 12.13
CA PHE A 243 -6.51 -11.74 13.44
C PHE A 243 -6.66 -12.82 14.51
N THR A 244 -5.98 -12.62 15.62
CA THR A 244 -6.21 -13.43 16.82
C THR A 244 -6.92 -12.56 17.84
N THR A 245 -8.06 -13.02 18.35
CA THR A 245 -8.70 -12.33 19.48
C THR A 245 -8.01 -12.69 20.77
N ALA A 246 -8.04 -11.83 21.78
CA ALA A 246 -7.67 -12.19 23.15
C ALA A 246 -8.69 -11.57 24.11
N THR A 247 -9.05 -12.30 25.16
CA THR A 247 -9.98 -11.79 26.17
C THR A 247 -9.18 -11.09 27.26
N THR A 248 -9.53 -9.84 27.55
CA THR A 248 -8.93 -9.11 28.68
C THR A 248 -9.56 -9.55 30.00
N GLU A 249 -8.92 -9.25 31.13
CA GLU A 249 -9.48 -9.48 32.48
C GLU A 249 -10.87 -8.85 32.69
N SER A 250 -11.24 -7.87 31.86
CA SER A 250 -12.55 -7.20 31.88
C SER A 250 -13.62 -7.87 31.01
N GLY A 251 -13.31 -9.00 30.36
CA GLY A 251 -14.19 -9.69 29.42
C GLY A 251 -14.29 -9.05 28.04
N HIS A 252 -13.51 -7.99 27.76
CA HIS A 252 -13.46 -7.38 26.43
C HIS A 252 -12.52 -8.13 25.50
N PHE A 253 -12.90 -8.26 24.23
CA PHE A 253 -12.04 -8.75 23.16
C PHE A 253 -11.06 -7.67 22.69
N SER A 254 -9.76 -7.98 22.75
CA SER A 254 -8.73 -7.33 21.95
C SER A 254 -8.47 -8.14 20.67
N LEU A 255 -7.87 -7.50 19.67
CA LEU A 255 -7.38 -8.17 18.46
C LEU A 255 -5.86 -7.98 18.39
N GLU A 256 -5.17 -9.07 18.10
CA GLU A 256 -3.73 -9.21 17.93
C GLU A 256 -3.44 -9.79 16.54
N GLU A 257 -2.19 -9.62 16.08
CA GLU A 257 -1.71 -10.14 14.79
C GLU A 257 -0.98 -11.46 14.98
#